data_AF-B0LRP8-F1
#
_entry.id   AF-B0LRP8-F1
#
_cell.length_a   1.000
_cell.length_b   1.000
_cell.length_c   1.000
_cell.angle_alpha   90.00
_cell.angle_beta   90.00
_cell.angle_gamma   90.00
#
_symmetry.space_group_name_H-M   'P 1'
#
loop_
_entity.id
_entity.type
_entity.pdbx_description
1 polymer ?
#
loop_
_entity_poly.entity_id
_entity_poly.type
_entity_poly.pdbx_seq_one_letter_code
_entity_poly.pdbx_strand_id
1 'polypeptide(L)'
;ARAGSSESIAAFIQRLSGSSNIFEPGADGALGFFGALLSLLCQNFSMVDVVMLLHGHFQPLQRLQPQLRSFFHQHYLGGQEPTPGNIRTATHALITGLEEYVRESFSLVQVQPGVDIIRTNLEFLQEQFNSIAAHVMHCTDSGFGARLLELCNQGLFECLALNLHCLGGQQMELAAVINGRIRRMSRGVNPSLVSWLTTMMGLRLQVVLEHMPVGPDAILRYVRRVGDPPQTLPEEP
;
A
#
# COMPACT_ATOMS: atom_id res chain seq x y z
N ALA A 1 27.76 17.27 -20.70
CA ALA A 1 26.46 16.91 -20.10
C ALA A 1 26.51 15.43 -19.75
N ARG A 2 26.58 15.07 -18.45
CA ARG A 2 26.59 13.66 -18.02
C ARG A 2 25.15 13.15 -18.03
N ALA A 3 24.91 12.04 -18.73
CA ALA A 3 23.64 11.32 -18.70
C ALA A 3 23.28 10.98 -17.25
N GLY A 4 22.23 11.63 -16.73
CA GLY A 4 21.63 11.31 -15.44
C GLY A 4 21.00 9.91 -15.52
N SER A 5 21.26 9.07 -14.54
CA SER A 5 20.94 7.65 -14.52
C SER A 5 19.48 7.33 -14.85
N SER A 6 19.24 6.69 -15.99
CA SER A 6 17.97 6.04 -16.35
C SER A 6 17.87 4.60 -15.82
N GLU A 7 18.75 4.21 -14.90
CA GLU A 7 18.76 2.89 -14.27
C GLU A 7 17.46 2.71 -13.47
N SER A 8 16.75 1.60 -13.71
CA SER A 8 15.57 1.23 -12.94
C SER A 8 15.96 0.83 -11.51
N ILE A 9 15.02 0.93 -10.57
CA ILE A 9 15.25 0.50 -9.18
C ILE A 9 15.65 -0.99 -9.15
N ALA A 10 15.04 -1.83 -9.99
CA ALA A 10 15.38 -3.23 -10.09
C ALA A 10 16.85 -3.44 -10.52
N ALA A 11 17.31 -2.73 -11.55
CA ALA A 11 18.70 -2.79 -12.00
C ALA A 11 19.68 -2.26 -10.95
N PHE A 12 19.33 -1.15 -10.28
CA PHE A 12 20.10 -0.58 -9.18
C PHE A 12 20.26 -1.57 -8.02
N ILE A 13 19.17 -2.24 -7.61
CA ILE A 13 19.18 -3.22 -6.53
C ILE A 13 20.03 -4.44 -6.92
N GLN A 14 19.84 -5.00 -8.12
CA GLN A 14 20.64 -6.14 -8.61
C GLN A 14 22.14 -5.85 -8.59
N ARG A 15 22.52 -4.62 -8.96
CA ARG A 15 23.92 -4.16 -8.92
C ARG A 15 24.47 -4.08 -7.50
N LEU A 16 23.65 -3.74 -6.50
CA LEU A 16 24.06 -3.69 -5.10
C LEU A 16 24.06 -5.05 -4.39
N SER A 17 23.10 -5.93 -4.71
CA SER A 17 22.94 -7.21 -4.03
C SER A 17 23.86 -8.31 -4.54
N GLY A 18 24.36 -8.20 -5.78
CA GLY A 18 25.16 -9.25 -6.41
C GLY A 18 24.39 -10.57 -6.65
N SER A 19 23.08 -10.57 -6.40
CA SER A 19 22.18 -11.72 -6.52
C SER A 19 20.95 -11.37 -7.35
N SER A 20 20.52 -12.33 -8.17
CA SER A 20 19.32 -12.24 -9.00
C SER A 20 18.07 -12.40 -8.13
N ASN A 21 17.15 -11.45 -8.22
CA ASN A 21 15.76 -11.52 -7.74
C ASN A 21 15.52 -11.42 -6.22
N ILE A 22 15.61 -10.20 -5.68
CA ILE A 22 14.98 -9.85 -4.39
C ILE A 22 13.44 -9.89 -4.48
N PHE A 23 12.91 -9.86 -5.70
CA PHE A 23 11.48 -9.79 -6.00
C PHE A 23 10.93 -11.09 -6.61
N GLU A 24 11.40 -12.26 -6.19
CA GLU A 24 10.85 -13.50 -6.74
C GLU A 24 9.34 -13.63 -6.44
N PRO A 25 8.52 -13.91 -7.47
CA PRO A 25 7.13 -14.29 -7.27
C PRO A 25 7.10 -15.73 -6.76
N GLY A 26 7.12 -15.90 -5.44
CA GLY A 26 7.08 -17.22 -4.79
C GLY A 26 5.90 -17.42 -3.84
N ALA A 27 5.01 -16.43 -3.72
CA ALA A 27 3.86 -16.49 -2.83
C ALA A 27 2.57 -16.50 -3.65
N ASP A 28 1.66 -17.43 -3.37
CA ASP A 28 0.32 -17.44 -3.93
C ASP A 28 -0.60 -16.42 -3.23
N GLY A 29 -1.71 -16.07 -3.89
CA GLY A 29 -2.73 -15.18 -3.32
C GLY A 29 -2.27 -13.72 -3.16
N ALA A 30 -2.63 -13.09 -2.04
CA ALA A 30 -2.45 -11.65 -1.87
C ALA A 30 -0.99 -11.19 -1.90
N LEU A 31 -0.08 -11.93 -1.26
CA LEU A 31 1.34 -11.60 -1.29
C LEU A 31 1.93 -11.72 -2.70
N GLY A 32 1.48 -12.68 -3.50
CA GLY A 32 1.89 -12.83 -4.89
C GLY A 32 1.53 -11.61 -5.72
N PHE A 33 0.28 -11.16 -5.59
CA PHE A 33 -0.20 -9.95 -6.25
C PHE A 33 0.64 -8.72 -5.89
N PHE A 34 0.82 -8.43 -4.59
CA PHE A 34 1.58 -7.25 -4.16
C PHE A 34 3.07 -7.35 -4.50
N GLY A 35 3.65 -8.55 -4.47
CA GLY A 35 5.02 -8.79 -4.91
C GLY A 35 5.20 -8.53 -6.41
N ALA A 36 4.26 -8.98 -7.23
CA ALA A 36 4.26 -8.73 -8.68
C ALA A 36 4.03 -7.25 -9.00
N LEU A 37 3.15 -6.56 -8.25
CA LEU A 37 2.93 -5.13 -8.39
C LEU A 37 4.19 -4.33 -8.02
N LEU A 38 4.86 -4.69 -6.93
CA LEU A 38 6.13 -4.08 -6.53
C LEU A 38 7.21 -4.29 -7.62
N SER A 39 7.27 -5.49 -8.18
CA SER A 39 8.18 -5.80 -9.29
C SER A 39 7.93 -4.91 -10.50
N LEU A 40 6.66 -4.72 -10.87
CA LEU A 40 6.26 -3.82 -11.95
C LEU A 40 6.75 -2.39 -11.69
N LEU A 41 6.54 -1.87 -10.48
CA LEU A 41 6.98 -0.54 -10.07
C LEU A 41 8.51 -0.43 -10.14
N CYS A 42 9.25 -1.39 -9.58
CA CYS A 42 10.71 -1.37 -9.55
C CYS A 42 11.34 -1.49 -10.94
N GLN A 43 10.66 -2.12 -11.90
CA GLN A 43 11.12 -2.22 -13.28
C GLN A 43 10.87 -0.93 -14.07
N ASN A 44 9.80 -0.20 -13.77
CA ASN A 44 9.37 0.98 -14.54
C ASN A 44 9.80 2.32 -13.92
N PHE A 45 10.15 2.36 -12.64
CA PHE A 45 10.62 3.56 -11.97
C PHE A 45 12.13 3.57 -11.79
N SER A 46 12.70 4.76 -12.00
CA SER A 46 14.06 5.13 -11.61
C SER A 46 14.09 5.80 -10.24
N MET A 47 15.29 6.04 -9.69
CA MET A 47 15.43 6.85 -8.47
C MET A 47 14.94 8.29 -8.66
N VAL A 48 15.09 8.86 -9.87
CA VAL A 48 14.58 10.19 -10.18
C VAL A 48 13.06 10.22 -10.08
N ASP A 49 12.39 9.18 -10.56
CA ASP A 49 10.93 9.06 -10.47
C ASP A 49 10.45 8.99 -9.02
N VAL A 50 11.16 8.26 -8.15
CA VAL A 50 10.84 8.23 -6.72
C VAL A 50 10.96 9.62 -6.10
N VAL A 51 12.05 10.33 -6.40
CA VAL A 51 12.25 11.71 -5.91
C VAL A 51 11.14 12.63 -6.44
N MET A 52 10.75 12.50 -7.70
CA MET A 52 9.64 13.25 -8.27
C MET A 52 8.33 13.01 -7.51
N LEU A 53 7.99 11.75 -7.25
CA LEU A 53 6.78 11.39 -6.49
C LEU A 53 6.79 11.96 -5.07
N LEU A 54 7.95 11.94 -4.40
CA LEU A 54 8.12 12.55 -3.08
C LEU A 54 7.90 14.07 -3.07
N HIS A 55 8.08 14.75 -4.21
CA HIS A 55 7.78 16.17 -4.38
C HIS A 55 6.36 16.43 -4.93
N GLY A 56 5.52 15.39 -5.04
CA GLY A 56 4.15 15.52 -5.54
C GLY A 56 4.02 15.52 -7.07
N HIS A 57 5.08 15.23 -7.81
CA HIS A 57 5.07 15.18 -9.27
C HIS A 57 4.56 13.82 -9.78
N PHE A 58 3.39 13.83 -10.42
CA PHE A 58 2.66 12.61 -10.82
C PHE A 58 3.05 12.03 -12.19
N GLN A 59 3.95 12.67 -12.93
CA GLN A 59 4.37 12.26 -14.26
C GLN A 59 4.86 10.79 -14.32
N PRO A 60 5.60 10.25 -13.33
CA PRO A 60 5.95 8.84 -13.33
C PRO A 60 4.72 7.92 -13.32
N LEU A 61 3.70 8.24 -12.51
CA LEU A 61 2.46 7.47 -12.47
C LEU A 61 1.68 7.59 -13.77
N GLN A 62 1.64 8.77 -14.39
CA GLN A 62 1.00 8.95 -15.69
C GLN A 62 1.62 8.05 -16.76
N ARG A 63 2.95 7.92 -16.78
CA ARG A 63 3.64 7.04 -17.74
C ARG A 63 3.42 5.55 -17.47
N LEU A 64 3.11 5.17 -16.22
CA LEU A 64 2.89 3.78 -15.79
C LEU A 64 1.48 3.27 -16.12
N GLN A 65 0.55 4.16 -16.48
CA GLN A 65 -0.85 3.82 -16.73
C GLN A 65 -1.08 2.57 -17.60
N PRO A 66 -0.49 2.43 -18.81
CA PRO A 66 -0.79 1.27 -19.65
C PRO A 66 -0.29 -0.04 -19.03
N GLN A 67 0.87 -0.03 -18.38
CA GLN A 67 1.41 -1.22 -17.71
C GLN A 67 0.56 -1.59 -16.49
N LEU A 68 0.16 -0.59 -15.69
CA LEU A 68 -0.66 -0.81 -14.50
C LEU A 68 -2.04 -1.34 -14.85
N ARG A 69 -2.67 -0.79 -15.89
CA ARG A 69 -3.97 -1.27 -16.37
C ARG A 69 -3.89 -2.70 -16.90
N SER A 70 -2.88 -3.02 -17.72
CA SER A 70 -2.66 -4.40 -18.19
C SER A 70 -2.43 -5.36 -17.02
N PHE A 71 -1.64 -4.94 -16.04
CA PHE A 71 -1.36 -5.72 -14.85
C PHE A 71 -2.63 -6.00 -14.03
N PHE A 72 -3.45 -4.97 -13.74
CA PHE A 72 -4.69 -5.15 -12.99
C PHE A 72 -5.71 -6.00 -13.78
N HIS A 73 -5.79 -5.84 -15.09
CA HIS A 73 -6.68 -6.67 -15.91
C HIS A 73 -6.30 -8.15 -15.81
N GLN A 74 -5.00 -8.49 -15.90
CA GLN A 74 -4.55 -9.87 -15.94
C GLN A 74 -4.45 -10.50 -14.54
N HIS A 75 -3.77 -9.84 -13.61
CA HIS A 75 -3.40 -10.42 -12.32
C HIS A 75 -4.40 -10.13 -11.20
N TYR A 76 -5.26 -9.12 -11.36
CA TYR A 76 -6.26 -8.76 -10.35
C TYR A 76 -7.68 -9.18 -10.78
N LEU A 77 -8.09 -8.95 -12.03
CA LEU A 77 -9.38 -9.42 -12.54
C LEU A 77 -9.33 -10.81 -13.21
N GLY A 78 -8.16 -11.41 -13.38
CA GLY A 78 -8.05 -12.69 -14.07
C GLY A 78 -8.50 -12.63 -15.53
N GLY A 79 -8.41 -11.47 -16.17
CA GLY A 79 -8.86 -11.23 -17.55
C GLY A 79 -10.33 -10.86 -17.69
N GLN A 80 -11.10 -10.78 -16.60
CA GLN A 80 -12.50 -10.37 -16.65
C GLN A 80 -12.68 -8.88 -16.92
N GLU A 81 -13.85 -8.50 -17.44
CA GLU A 81 -14.19 -7.10 -17.65
C GLU A 81 -14.19 -6.31 -16.33
N PRO A 82 -13.73 -5.05 -16.34
CA PRO A 82 -13.71 -4.19 -15.15
C PRO A 82 -15.09 -3.63 -14.81
N THR A 83 -16.04 -4.49 -14.49
CA THR A 83 -17.33 -4.07 -13.94
C THR A 83 -17.18 -3.72 -12.45
N PRO A 84 -18.03 -2.84 -11.89
CA PRO A 84 -18.01 -2.56 -10.45
C PRO A 84 -18.10 -3.82 -9.59
N GLY A 85 -18.92 -4.80 -9.98
CA GLY A 85 -19.05 -6.08 -9.29
C GLY A 85 -17.76 -6.90 -9.29
N ASN A 86 -17.09 -7.00 -10.44
CA ASN A 86 -15.83 -7.75 -10.57
C ASN A 86 -14.72 -7.10 -9.75
N ILE A 87 -14.61 -5.77 -9.76
CA ILE A 87 -13.63 -5.03 -8.95
C ILE A 87 -13.90 -5.22 -7.45
N ARG A 88 -15.15 -5.12 -7.00
CA ARG A 88 -15.50 -5.36 -5.58
C ARG A 88 -15.15 -6.79 -5.15
N THR A 89 -15.45 -7.77 -5.99
CA THR A 89 -15.17 -9.19 -5.72
C THR A 89 -13.68 -9.47 -5.66
N ALA A 90 -12.91 -8.97 -6.65
CA ALA A 90 -11.46 -9.11 -6.69
C ALA A 90 -10.80 -8.42 -5.50
N THR A 91 -11.27 -7.22 -5.12
CA THR A 91 -10.79 -6.53 -3.92
C THR A 91 -11.06 -7.36 -2.66
N HIS A 92 -12.29 -7.85 -2.49
CA HIS A 92 -12.65 -8.63 -1.31
C HIS A 92 -11.77 -9.88 -1.19
N ALA A 93 -11.60 -10.65 -2.26
CA ALA A 93 -10.74 -11.83 -2.26
C ALA A 93 -9.28 -11.48 -1.94
N LEU A 94 -8.75 -10.40 -2.51
CA LEU A 94 -7.38 -9.95 -2.29
C LEU A 94 -7.15 -9.51 -0.83
N ILE A 95 -8.06 -8.70 -0.28
CA ILE A 95 -7.92 -8.12 1.06
C ILE A 95 -8.21 -9.15 2.15
N THR A 96 -9.17 -10.06 1.97
CA THR A 96 -9.38 -11.18 2.90
C THR A 96 -8.12 -12.04 3.00
N GLY A 97 -7.37 -12.20 1.90
CA GLY A 97 -6.06 -12.85 1.91
C GLY A 97 -4.98 -12.16 2.77
N LEU A 98 -5.24 -10.93 3.26
CA LEU A 98 -4.34 -10.20 4.15
C LEU A 98 -4.64 -10.36 5.64
N GLU A 99 -5.74 -11.03 6.02
CA GLU A 99 -6.21 -11.10 7.40
C GLU A 99 -5.14 -11.54 8.41
N GLU A 100 -4.44 -12.64 8.12
CA GLU A 100 -3.40 -13.15 9.01
C GLU A 100 -2.25 -12.15 9.15
N TYR A 101 -1.88 -11.45 8.07
CA TYR A 101 -0.83 -10.43 8.14
C TYR A 101 -1.23 -9.24 9.00
N VAL A 102 -2.49 -8.82 8.93
CA VAL A 102 -3.02 -7.77 9.79
C VAL A 102 -3.00 -8.25 11.24
N ARG A 103 -3.54 -9.44 11.53
CA ARG A 103 -3.54 -10.06 12.87
C ARG A 103 -2.13 -10.11 13.47
N GLU A 104 -1.17 -10.66 12.74
CA GLU A 104 0.22 -10.76 13.19
C GLU A 104 0.91 -9.39 13.32
N SER A 105 0.43 -8.34 12.63
CA SER A 105 1.03 -7.01 12.72
C SER A 105 0.66 -6.30 14.03
N PHE A 106 -0.53 -6.58 14.58
CA PHE A 106 -1.02 -5.98 15.81
C PHE A 106 -0.88 -6.87 17.06
N SER A 107 -0.34 -8.09 16.93
CA SER A 107 -0.28 -9.06 18.05
C SER A 107 0.59 -8.64 19.24
N LEU A 108 1.48 -7.66 19.06
CA LEU A 108 2.43 -7.21 20.08
C LEU A 108 2.15 -5.80 20.62
N VAL A 109 1.04 -5.17 20.23
CA VAL A 109 0.70 -3.79 20.63
C VAL A 109 -0.66 -3.73 21.31
N GLN A 110 -0.89 -2.71 22.14
CA GLN A 110 -2.15 -2.56 22.87
C GLN A 110 -3.14 -1.75 22.03
N VAL A 111 -4.18 -2.44 21.54
CA VAL A 111 -5.29 -1.80 20.84
C VAL A 111 -6.26 -1.19 21.85
N GLN A 112 -6.87 -0.06 21.50
CA GLN A 112 -7.92 0.57 22.29
C GLN A 112 -9.05 -0.41 22.66
N PRO A 113 -9.60 -0.32 23.88
CA PRO A 113 -10.69 -1.18 24.31
C PRO A 113 -11.88 -1.15 23.34
N GLY A 114 -12.35 -2.35 23.01
CA GLY A 114 -13.52 -2.56 22.17
C GLY A 114 -13.32 -2.30 20.67
N VAL A 115 -12.12 -1.90 20.21
CA VAL A 115 -11.82 -1.81 18.76
C VAL A 115 -11.51 -3.20 18.20
N ASP A 116 -12.18 -3.56 17.12
CA ASP A 116 -11.81 -4.71 16.29
C ASP A 116 -10.76 -4.25 15.26
N ILE A 117 -9.47 -4.38 15.63
CA ILE A 117 -8.35 -3.88 14.81
C ILE A 117 -8.22 -4.60 13.47
N ILE A 118 -8.56 -5.89 13.43
CA ILE A 118 -8.44 -6.71 12.23
C ILE A 118 -9.51 -6.25 11.24
N ARG A 119 -10.77 -6.23 11.68
CA ARG A 119 -11.89 -5.81 10.84
C ARG A 119 -11.78 -4.35 10.40
N THR A 120 -11.39 -3.46 11.32
CA THR A 120 -11.15 -2.04 11.02
C THR A 120 -10.15 -1.88 9.86
N ASN A 121 -9.02 -2.59 9.91
CA ASN A 121 -8.01 -2.50 8.85
C ASN A 121 -8.45 -3.19 7.55
N LEU A 122 -9.09 -4.36 7.62
CA LEU A 122 -9.53 -5.07 6.42
C LEU A 122 -10.59 -4.29 5.64
N GLU A 123 -11.62 -3.77 6.32
CA GLU A 123 -12.66 -2.99 5.65
C GLU A 123 -12.10 -1.66 5.10
N PHE A 124 -11.21 -1.00 5.84
CA PHE A 124 -10.50 0.18 5.36
C PHE A 124 -9.67 -0.13 4.10
N LEU A 125 -8.85 -1.18 4.13
CA LEU A 125 -8.03 -1.59 2.99
C LEU A 125 -8.90 -1.97 1.79
N GLN A 126 -10.05 -2.60 2.03
CA GLN A 126 -11.00 -2.94 0.97
C GLN A 126 -11.55 -1.68 0.30
N GLU A 127 -11.99 -0.66 1.06
CA GLU A 127 -12.52 0.58 0.49
C GLU A 127 -11.46 1.36 -0.31
N GLN A 128 -10.25 1.50 0.25
CA GLN A 128 -9.15 2.22 -0.38
C GLN A 128 -8.66 1.50 -1.64
N PHE A 129 -8.45 0.18 -1.57
CA PHE A 129 -7.94 -0.58 -2.70
C PHE A 129 -8.98 -0.69 -3.82
N ASN A 130 -10.28 -0.81 -3.49
CA ASN A 130 -11.36 -0.78 -4.48
C ASN A 130 -11.37 0.55 -5.24
N SER A 131 -11.19 1.67 -4.54
CA SER A 131 -11.14 3.01 -5.14
C SER A 131 -9.93 3.17 -6.07
N ILE A 132 -8.75 2.68 -5.65
CA ILE A 132 -7.55 2.68 -6.49
C ILE A 132 -7.74 1.78 -7.72
N ALA A 133 -8.25 0.56 -7.55
CA ALA A 133 -8.45 -0.39 -8.63
C ALA A 133 -9.44 0.14 -9.67
N ALA A 134 -10.57 0.72 -9.24
CA ALA A 134 -11.53 1.36 -10.14
C ALA A 134 -10.88 2.49 -10.95
N HIS A 135 -10.11 3.37 -10.28
CA HIS A 135 -9.37 4.43 -10.97
C HIS A 135 -8.37 3.87 -11.99
N VAL A 136 -7.60 2.85 -11.62
CA VAL A 136 -6.63 2.20 -12.52
C VAL A 136 -7.29 1.61 -13.77
N MET A 137 -8.49 1.04 -13.63
CA MET A 137 -9.17 0.32 -14.70
C MET A 137 -9.99 1.23 -15.61
N HIS A 138 -10.57 2.31 -15.09
CA HIS A 138 -11.51 3.16 -15.83
C HIS A 138 -10.93 4.50 -16.28
N CYS A 139 -9.96 5.06 -15.57
CA CYS A 139 -9.40 6.35 -15.96
C CYS A 139 -8.40 6.18 -17.11
N THR A 140 -8.72 6.80 -18.25
CA THR A 140 -7.89 6.78 -19.47
C THR A 140 -7.41 8.17 -19.90
N ASP A 141 -7.63 9.19 -19.08
CA ASP A 141 -7.31 10.58 -19.42
C ASP A 141 -5.95 11.04 -18.85
N SER A 142 -5.60 12.31 -19.11
CA SER A 142 -4.38 12.95 -18.62
C SER A 142 -4.39 13.26 -17.12
N GLY A 143 -5.52 13.06 -16.44
CA GLY A 143 -5.67 13.23 -14.99
C GLY A 143 -5.32 11.96 -14.19
N PHE A 144 -5.11 10.83 -14.87
CA PHE A 144 -4.80 9.54 -14.26
C PHE A 144 -3.74 9.61 -13.17
N GLY A 145 -2.56 10.15 -13.49
CA GLY A 145 -1.42 10.15 -12.59
C GLY A 145 -1.67 11.02 -11.36
N ALA A 146 -2.27 12.21 -11.57
CA ALA A 146 -2.56 13.15 -10.49
C ALA A 146 -3.55 12.53 -9.49
N ARG A 147 -4.65 11.96 -10.00
CA ARG A 147 -5.66 11.34 -9.15
C ARG A 147 -5.15 10.06 -8.47
N LEU A 148 -4.33 9.26 -9.16
CA LEU A 148 -3.73 8.08 -8.54
C LEU A 148 -2.79 8.46 -7.39
N LEU A 149 -1.98 9.51 -7.56
CA LEU A 149 -1.10 10.02 -6.51
C LEU A 149 -1.91 10.50 -5.30
N GLU A 150 -2.99 11.24 -5.56
CA GLU A 150 -3.91 11.72 -4.53
C GLU A 150 -4.54 10.55 -3.74
N LEU A 151 -5.10 9.55 -4.43
CA LEU A 151 -5.69 8.36 -3.80
C LEU A 151 -4.66 7.60 -2.94
N CYS A 152 -3.44 7.41 -3.46
CA CYS A 152 -2.37 6.73 -2.72
C CYS A 152 -1.96 7.53 -1.46
N ASN A 153 -1.79 8.84 -1.57
CA ASN A 153 -1.41 9.70 -0.44
C ASN A 153 -2.52 9.77 0.60
N GLN A 154 -3.78 9.95 0.17
CA GLN A 154 -4.94 9.94 1.05
C GLN A 154 -5.04 8.62 1.80
N GLY A 155 -5.00 7.48 1.09
CA GLY A 155 -5.05 6.16 1.71
C GLY A 155 -3.91 5.92 2.69
N LEU A 156 -2.69 6.39 2.39
CA LEU A 156 -1.55 6.31 3.30
C LEU A 156 -1.79 7.11 4.58
N PHE A 157 -2.20 8.37 4.47
CA PHE A 157 -2.39 9.23 5.64
C PHE A 157 -3.60 8.81 6.47
N GLU A 158 -4.72 8.40 5.84
CA GLU A 158 -5.87 7.85 6.54
C GLU A 158 -5.51 6.55 7.27
N CYS A 159 -4.69 5.68 6.67
CA CYS A 159 -4.22 4.45 7.32
C CYS A 159 -3.38 4.74 8.58
N LEU A 160 -2.45 5.69 8.49
CA LEU A 160 -1.63 6.11 9.61
C LEU A 160 -2.48 6.73 10.73
N ALA A 161 -3.38 7.64 10.39
CA ALA A 161 -4.27 8.27 11.34
C ALA A 161 -5.21 7.25 12.01
N LEU A 162 -5.82 6.35 11.22
CA LEU A 162 -6.71 5.30 11.71
C LEU A 162 -6.00 4.40 12.70
N ASN A 163 -4.83 3.89 12.35
CA ASN A 163 -4.08 2.99 13.23
C ASN A 163 -3.50 3.71 14.45
N LEU A 164 -3.07 4.97 14.32
CA LEU A 164 -2.68 5.78 15.47
C LEU A 164 -3.85 5.96 16.44
N HIS A 165 -5.04 6.25 15.90
CA HIS A 165 -6.26 6.32 16.70
C HIS A 165 -6.55 4.98 17.37
N CYS A 166 -6.61 3.87 16.64
CA CYS A 166 -6.90 2.55 17.22
C CYS A 166 -5.88 2.09 18.27
N LEU A 167 -4.67 2.66 18.30
CA LEU A 167 -3.63 2.42 19.32
C LEU A 167 -3.62 3.45 20.45
N GLY A 168 -4.67 4.28 20.57
CA GLY A 168 -4.81 5.25 21.66
C GLY A 168 -3.91 6.49 21.52
N GLY A 169 -3.44 6.79 20.30
CA GLY A 169 -2.48 7.87 20.06
C GLY A 169 -1.03 7.47 20.33
N GLN A 170 -0.75 6.19 20.58
CA GLN A 170 0.59 5.70 20.90
C GLN A 170 1.46 5.58 19.64
N GLN A 171 2.20 6.63 19.30
CA GLN A 171 3.09 6.67 18.13
C GLN A 171 4.16 5.57 18.15
N MET A 172 4.68 5.22 19.33
CA MET A 172 5.69 4.16 19.48
C MET A 172 5.15 2.78 19.11
N GLU A 173 3.89 2.50 19.43
CA GLU A 173 3.25 1.24 19.04
C GLU A 173 3.03 1.18 17.53
N LEU A 174 2.55 2.26 16.93
CA LEU A 174 2.39 2.34 15.47
C LEU A 174 3.74 2.15 14.75
N ALA A 175 4.80 2.79 15.24
CA ALA A 175 6.15 2.60 14.72
C ALA A 175 6.62 1.14 14.87
N ALA A 176 6.30 0.47 15.98
CA ALA A 176 6.62 -0.94 16.18
C ALA A 176 5.90 -1.85 15.17
N VAL A 177 4.61 -1.61 14.90
CA VAL A 177 3.83 -2.33 13.87
C VAL A 177 4.51 -2.19 12.49
N ILE A 178 4.82 -0.95 12.08
CA ILE A 178 5.44 -0.65 10.79
C ILE A 178 6.83 -1.31 10.67
N ASN A 179 7.68 -1.13 11.69
CA ASN A 179 9.03 -1.68 11.71
C ASN A 179 9.03 -3.23 11.71
N GLY A 180 8.09 -3.84 12.44
CA GLY A 180 7.87 -5.28 12.43
C GLY A 180 7.50 -5.80 11.05
N ARG A 181 6.73 -5.02 10.28
CA ARG A 181 6.38 -5.38 8.90
C ARG A 181 7.56 -5.20 7.93
N ILE A 182 8.26 -4.08 7.98
CA ILE A 182 9.46 -3.84 7.15
C ILE A 182 10.46 -4.99 7.34
N ARG A 183 10.77 -5.35 8.58
CA ARG A 183 11.72 -6.43 8.88
C ARG A 183 11.29 -7.77 8.30
N ARG A 184 10.00 -8.10 8.33
CA ARG A 184 9.46 -9.36 7.76
C ARG A 184 9.49 -9.35 6.25
N MET A 185 9.11 -8.25 5.62
CA MET A 185 9.11 -8.12 4.16
C MET A 185 10.53 -8.05 3.57
N SER A 186 11.50 -7.57 4.33
CA SER A 186 12.90 -7.49 3.90
C SER A 186 13.74 -8.73 4.22
N ARG A 187 13.12 -9.88 4.51
CA ARG A 187 13.84 -11.16 4.66
C ARG A 187 14.59 -11.47 3.37
N GLY A 188 15.89 -11.70 3.46
CA GLY A 188 16.76 -11.94 2.28
C GLY A 188 17.37 -10.67 1.66
N VAL A 189 17.04 -9.47 2.17
CA VAL A 189 17.68 -8.21 1.79
C VAL A 189 18.90 -7.95 2.68
N ASN A 190 19.94 -7.30 2.15
CA ASN A 190 21.12 -6.91 2.92
C ASN A 190 20.73 -6.12 4.20
N PRO A 191 21.11 -6.58 5.40
CA PRO A 191 20.68 -5.97 6.67
C PRO A 191 21.02 -4.49 6.80
N SER A 192 22.14 -4.04 6.23
CA SER A 192 22.54 -2.62 6.27
C SER A 192 21.64 -1.74 5.42
N LEU A 193 21.17 -2.24 4.26
CA LEU A 193 20.18 -1.55 3.44
C LEU A 193 18.83 -1.46 4.13
N VAL A 194 18.39 -2.56 4.77
CA VAL A 194 17.14 -2.60 5.55
C VAL A 194 17.20 -1.62 6.72
N SER A 195 18.32 -1.60 7.45
CA SER A 195 18.52 -0.68 8.56
C SER A 195 18.49 0.77 8.08
N TRP A 196 19.17 1.09 6.98
CA TRP A 196 19.17 2.44 6.42
C TRP A 196 17.77 2.87 5.96
N LEU A 197 17.03 2.02 5.24
CA LEU A 197 15.65 2.28 4.82
C LEU A 197 14.72 2.50 6.02
N THR A 198 14.86 1.66 7.05
CA THR A 198 14.05 1.76 8.28
C THR A 198 14.30 3.09 8.99
N THR A 199 15.56 3.52 9.13
CA THR A 199 15.90 4.81 9.75
C THR A 199 15.34 5.99 8.95
N MET A 200 15.49 5.98 7.62
CA MET A 200 14.98 7.04 6.76
C MET A 200 13.45 7.14 6.80
N MET A 201 12.77 5.98 6.77
CA MET A 201 11.32 5.91 6.91
C MET A 201 10.85 6.38 8.28
N GLY A 202 11.58 6.02 9.34
CA GLY A 202 11.28 6.41 10.71
C GLY A 202 11.30 7.93 10.92
N LEU A 203 12.32 8.62 10.39
CA LEU A 203 12.40 10.09 10.46
C LEU A 203 11.24 10.78 9.74
N ARG A 204 10.87 10.27 8.55
CA ARG A 204 9.73 10.82 7.78
C ARG A 204 8.39 10.53 8.46
N LEU A 205 8.23 9.32 8.98
CA LEU A 205 7.05 8.92 9.72
C LEU A 205 6.85 9.82 10.93
N GLN A 206 7.90 10.12 11.70
CA GLN A 206 7.79 11.01 12.85
C GLN A 206 7.23 12.38 12.49
N VAL A 207 7.77 13.02 11.43
CA VAL A 207 7.27 14.33 10.96
C VAL A 207 5.80 14.26 10.55
N VAL A 208 5.39 13.19 9.86
CA VAL A 208 3.99 12.96 9.46
C VAL A 208 3.08 12.74 10.67
N LEU A 209 3.53 12.00 11.69
CA LEU A 209 2.77 11.75 12.91
C LEU A 209 2.62 13.03 13.76
N GLU A 210 3.63 13.90 13.77
CA GLU A 210 3.57 15.21 14.44
C GLU A 210 2.64 16.19 13.72
N HIS A 211 2.56 16.12 12.38
CA HIS A 211 1.76 17.01 11.54
C HIS A 211 0.76 16.22 10.69
N MET A 212 -0.07 15.41 11.35
CA MET A 212 -1.03 14.54 10.68
C MET A 212 -2.00 15.38 9.82
N PRO A 213 -2.02 15.21 8.48
CA PRO A 213 -2.86 16.01 7.61
C PRO A 213 -4.34 15.57 7.63
N VAL A 214 -4.63 14.43 8.26
CA VAL A 214 -5.96 13.83 8.35
C VAL A 214 -6.53 14.05 9.75
N GLY A 215 -7.69 14.71 9.82
CA GLY A 215 -8.43 14.90 11.06
C GLY A 215 -9.18 13.64 11.50
N PRO A 216 -9.56 13.55 12.79
CA PRO A 216 -10.22 12.37 13.36
C PRO A 216 -11.55 12.03 12.65
N ASP A 217 -12.33 13.02 12.21
CA ASP A 217 -13.62 12.77 11.56
C ASP A 217 -13.51 11.95 10.27
N ALA A 218 -12.38 12.08 9.56
CA ALA A 218 -12.14 11.34 8.32
C ALA A 218 -11.95 9.84 8.56
N ILE A 219 -11.47 9.44 9.75
CA ILE A 219 -11.12 8.06 10.08
C ILE A 219 -12.13 7.35 10.98
N LEU A 220 -12.92 8.09 11.78
CA LEU A 220 -13.84 7.49 12.75
C LEU A 220 -14.89 6.60 12.09
N ARG A 221 -15.28 6.92 10.85
CA ARG A 221 -16.17 6.11 10.02
C ARG A 221 -15.64 4.71 9.69
N TYR A 222 -14.33 4.48 9.79
CA TYR A 222 -13.71 3.17 9.52
C TYR A 222 -13.53 2.33 10.78
N VAL A 223 -13.60 2.94 11.98
CA VAL A 223 -13.42 2.20 13.23
C VAL A 223 -14.57 1.22 13.40
N ARG A 224 -14.24 -0.06 13.60
CA ARG A 224 -15.19 -1.11 13.93
C ARG A 224 -15.01 -1.55 15.37
N ARG A 225 -16.12 -1.82 16.04
CA ARG A 225 -16.16 -2.29 17.42
C ARG A 225 -16.44 -3.78 17.46
N VAL A 226 -15.91 -4.42 18.50
CA VAL A 226 -16.22 -5.81 18.80
C VAL A 226 -17.72 -5.94 19.06
N GLY A 227 -18.40 -6.76 18.27
CA GLY A 227 -19.86 -6.94 18.34
C GLY A 227 -20.66 -6.10 17.35
N ASP A 228 -20.04 -5.21 16.57
CA ASP A 228 -20.73 -4.54 15.46
C ASP A 228 -21.22 -5.58 14.44
N PRO A 229 -22.41 -5.41 13.84
CA PRO A 229 -22.85 -6.27 12.75
C PRO A 229 -21.85 -6.17 11.57
N PRO A 230 -21.62 -7.26 10.81
CA PRO A 230 -20.87 -7.20 9.56
C PRO A 230 -21.44 -6.09 8.66
N GLN A 231 -20.58 -5.28 8.06
CA GLN A 231 -21.05 -4.26 7.15
C GLN A 231 -21.60 -4.98 5.92
N THR A 232 -22.91 -4.89 5.70
CA THR A 232 -23.54 -5.47 4.52
C THR A 232 -22.94 -4.78 3.30
N LEU A 233 -22.35 -5.54 2.39
CA LEU A 233 -22.02 -5.05 1.06
C LEU A 233 -23.30 -4.40 0.50
N PRO A 234 -23.26 -3.18 -0.04
CA PRO A 234 -24.43 -2.61 -0.68
C PRO A 234 -24.89 -3.58 -1.77
N GLU A 235 -26.08 -4.16 -1.63
CA GLU A 235 -26.77 -4.80 -2.75
C GLU A 235 -27.03 -3.68 -3.77
N GLU A 236 -26.49 -3.83 -4.97
CA GLU A 236 -26.83 -2.92 -6.07
C GLU A 236 -28.29 -3.14 -6.48
N PRO A 237 -29.04 -2.08 -6.81
CA PRO A 237 -30.33 -2.19 -7.49
C PRO A 237 -30.20 -2.72 -8.93
#